data_AF-A0A6A6AZL9-F1
#
_entry.id   AF-A0A6A6AZL9-F1
#
_cell.length_a   1.000
_cell.length_b   1.000
_cell.length_c   1.000
_cell.angle_alpha   90.00
_cell.angle_beta   90.00
_cell.angle_gamma   90.00
#
_symmetry.space_group_name_H-M   'P 1'
#
loop_
_entity.id
_entity.type
_entity.pdbx_description
1 polymer ?
#
loop_
_entity_poly.entity_id
_entity_poly.type
_entity_poly.pdbx_seq_one_letter_code
_entity_poly.pdbx_strand_id
1 'polypeptide(L)'
;VVQILLDKGADANAQTDDYLGNALQIASYGGHEKVVQILLEKGADVNAQSGCLYRNALQAASYNGHEKVVQVLLDKGADVNAQGGCSYRNALQAAFYNGHEKIVQMLLHSGAE
;
A
#
# COMPACT_ATOMS: atom_id res chain seq x y z
N VAL A 1 -7.57 -12.90 13.25
CA VAL A 1 -8.47 -13.40 12.19
C VAL A 1 -7.76 -13.53 10.85
N VAL A 2 -7.07 -12.50 10.34
CA VAL A 2 -6.34 -12.54 9.05
C VAL A 2 -5.39 -13.73 8.94
N GLN A 3 -4.52 -13.92 9.94
CA GLN A 3 -3.60 -15.06 10.00
C GLN A 3 -4.31 -16.42 9.83
N ILE A 4 -5.40 -16.63 10.58
CA ILE A 4 -6.17 -17.89 10.55
C ILE A 4 -6.78 -18.13 9.16
N LEU A 5 -7.23 -17.08 8.46
CA LEU A 5 -7.81 -17.21 7.13
C LEU A 5 -6.75 -17.59 6.10
N LEU A 6 -5.59 -16.94 6.13
CA LEU A 6 -4.47 -17.24 5.23
C LEU A 6 -3.92 -18.65 5.49
N ASP A 7 -3.81 -19.07 6.75
CA ASP A 7 -3.42 -20.44 7.11
C ASP A 7 -4.43 -21.50 6.66
N LYS A 8 -5.70 -21.11 6.48
CA LYS A 8 -6.77 -21.97 5.90
C LYS A 8 -6.83 -21.92 4.37
N GLY A 9 -5.87 -21.27 3.71
CA GLY A 9 -5.78 -21.20 2.25
C GLY A 9 -6.57 -20.07 1.61
N ALA A 10 -6.95 -19.04 2.36
CA ALA A 10 -7.43 -17.80 1.74
C ALA A 10 -6.30 -17.18 0.88
N ASP A 11 -6.65 -16.73 -0.31
CA ASP A 11 -5.70 -16.09 -1.23
C ASP A 11 -5.34 -14.69 -0.73
N ALA A 12 -4.06 -14.46 -0.44
CA ALA A 12 -3.54 -13.17 -0.01
C ALA A 12 -3.66 -12.07 -1.08
N ASN A 13 -3.81 -12.46 -2.35
CA ASN A 13 -3.90 -11.59 -3.51
C ASN A 13 -5.32 -11.41 -4.04
N ALA A 14 -6.32 -11.95 -3.35
CA ALA A 14 -7.72 -11.83 -3.75
C ALA A 14 -8.09 -10.34 -3.97
N GLN A 15 -8.60 -10.06 -5.16
CA GLN A 15 -9.12 -8.74 -5.53
C GLN A 15 -10.61 -8.67 -5.21
N THR A 16 -11.08 -7.50 -4.85
CA THR A 16 -12.52 -7.23 -4.73
C THR A 16 -13.03 -6.67 -6.04
N ASP A 17 -14.27 -7.02 -6.39
CA ASP A 17 -14.95 -6.49 -7.58
C ASP A 17 -15.49 -5.06 -7.34
N ASP A 18 -15.46 -4.60 -6.08
CA ASP A 18 -16.25 -3.47 -5.56
C ASP A 18 -15.48 -2.15 -5.48
N TYR A 19 -14.39 -2.01 -6.24
CA TYR A 19 -13.48 -0.84 -6.14
C TYR A 19 -12.82 -0.65 -4.77
N LEU A 20 -12.78 -1.66 -3.89
CA LEU A 20 -12.09 -1.59 -2.59
C LEU A 20 -10.61 -1.97 -2.65
N GLY A 21 -10.21 -2.71 -3.68
CA GLY A 21 -8.83 -3.19 -3.87
C GLY A 21 -8.62 -4.53 -3.18
N ASN A 22 -7.37 -4.97 -3.07
CA ASN A 22 -7.03 -6.18 -2.34
C ASN A 22 -6.81 -5.93 -0.84
N ALA A 23 -6.66 -7.02 -0.09
CA ALA A 23 -6.43 -6.97 1.35
C ALA A 23 -5.23 -6.10 1.74
N LEU A 24 -4.15 -6.10 0.95
CA LEU A 24 -2.95 -5.30 1.23
C LEU A 24 -3.25 -3.80 1.09
N GLN A 25 -3.93 -3.38 0.03
CA GLN A 25 -4.32 -1.99 -0.18
C GLN A 25 -5.24 -1.47 0.93
N ILE A 26 -6.23 -2.27 1.33
CA ILE A 26 -7.17 -1.92 2.40
C ILE A 26 -6.44 -1.81 3.75
N ALA A 27 -5.58 -2.78 4.08
CA ALA A 27 -4.78 -2.75 5.30
C ALA A 27 -3.81 -1.55 5.32
N SER A 28 -3.23 -1.22 4.17
CA SER A 28 -2.35 -0.06 4.01
C SER A 28 -3.09 1.26 4.13
N TYR A 29 -4.29 1.37 3.56
CA TYR A 29 -5.17 2.53 3.72
C TYR A 29 -5.55 2.77 5.19
N GLY A 30 -5.83 1.70 5.94
CA GLY A 30 -6.20 1.78 7.36
C GLY A 30 -5.00 1.82 8.34
N GLY A 31 -3.76 1.81 7.85
CA GLY A 31 -2.58 1.88 8.70
C GLY A 31 -2.31 0.62 9.53
N HIS A 32 -2.86 -0.53 9.13
CA HIS A 32 -2.77 -1.78 9.87
C HIS A 32 -1.42 -2.49 9.66
N GLU A 33 -0.34 -1.90 10.19
CA GLU A 33 1.06 -2.36 10.04
C GLU A 33 1.23 -3.88 10.20
N LYS A 34 0.71 -4.47 11.28
CA LYS A 34 0.83 -5.92 11.53
C LYS A 34 0.12 -6.76 10.47
N VAL A 35 -1.02 -6.28 9.96
CA VAL A 35 -1.78 -6.97 8.91
C VAL A 35 -1.02 -6.89 7.59
N VAL A 36 -0.45 -5.72 7.26
CA VAL A 36 0.42 -5.52 6.09
C VAL A 36 1.61 -6.48 6.12
N GLN A 37 2.31 -6.57 7.26
CA GLN A 37 3.43 -7.51 7.43
C GLN A 37 3.00 -8.96 7.18
N ILE A 38 1.91 -9.41 7.82
CA ILE A 38 1.38 -10.78 7.66
C ILE A 38 1.02 -11.07 6.20
N LEU A 39 0.35 -10.14 5.52
CA LEU A 39 -0.04 -10.32 4.12
C LEU A 39 1.19 -10.49 3.21
N LEU A 40 2.20 -9.64 3.39
CA LEU A 40 3.46 -9.71 2.63
C LEU A 40 4.24 -11.00 2.94
N GLU A 41 4.27 -11.45 4.20
CA GLU A 41 4.86 -12.74 4.59
C GLU A 41 4.13 -13.94 3.98
N LYS A 42 2.83 -13.80 3.70
CA LYS A 42 2.00 -14.80 3.04
C LYS A 42 1.96 -14.67 1.52
N GLY A 43 2.84 -13.86 0.93
CA GLY A 43 2.99 -13.76 -0.51
C GLY A 43 2.00 -12.83 -1.20
N ALA A 44 1.42 -11.87 -0.48
CA ALA A 44 0.75 -10.75 -1.14
C ALA A 44 1.75 -10.00 -2.04
N ASP A 45 1.34 -9.71 -3.26
CA ASP A 45 2.09 -8.90 -4.21
C ASP A 45 2.08 -7.44 -3.73
N VAL A 46 3.25 -6.98 -3.30
CA VAL A 46 3.48 -5.61 -2.82
C VAL A 46 3.11 -4.54 -3.85
N ASN A 47 3.19 -4.88 -5.14
CA ASN A 47 2.96 -3.99 -6.27
C ASN A 47 1.62 -4.25 -6.97
N ALA A 48 0.76 -5.07 -6.37
CA ALA A 48 -0.56 -5.35 -6.91
C ALA A 48 -1.33 -4.05 -7.18
N GLN A 49 -1.93 -3.98 -8.37
CA GLN A 49 -2.69 -2.83 -8.84
C GLN A 49 -4.18 -3.13 -8.90
N SER A 50 -5.00 -2.16 -8.52
CA SER A 50 -6.46 -2.26 -8.63
C SER A 50 -7.07 -1.04 -9.31
N GLY A 51 -8.33 -1.15 -9.73
CA GLY A 51 -9.10 -0.06 -10.35
C GLY A 51 -9.62 1.00 -9.36
N CYS A 52 -9.09 1.03 -8.15
CA CYS A 52 -9.59 1.80 -7.01
C CYS A 52 -9.04 3.23 -6.97
N LEU A 53 -9.53 4.02 -6.01
CA LEU A 53 -9.08 5.41 -5.79
C LEU A 53 -7.55 5.50 -5.64
N TYR A 54 -6.98 4.56 -4.89
CA TYR A 54 -5.54 4.34 -4.77
C TYR A 54 -5.17 3.07 -5.53
N ARG A 55 -4.24 3.18 -6.47
CA ARG A 55 -3.93 2.08 -7.39
C ARG A 55 -3.05 1.02 -6.76
N ASN A 56 -2.27 1.34 -5.75
CA ASN A 56 -1.38 0.41 -5.05
C ASN A 56 -1.32 0.71 -3.54
N ALA A 57 -0.75 -0.23 -2.77
CA ALA A 57 -0.68 -0.14 -1.31
C ALA A 57 0.17 1.04 -0.82
N LEU A 58 1.27 1.35 -1.53
CA LEU A 58 2.18 2.44 -1.17
C LEU A 58 1.48 3.80 -1.27
N GLN A 59 0.70 4.03 -2.32
CA GLN A 59 -0.09 5.23 -2.50
C GLN A 59 -1.17 5.36 -1.42
N ALA A 60 -1.87 4.27 -1.08
CA ALA A 60 -2.90 4.28 -0.05
C ALA A 60 -2.36 4.65 1.35
N ALA A 61 -1.21 4.08 1.73
CA ALA A 61 -0.53 4.41 2.99
C ALA A 61 0.01 5.85 2.98
N SER A 62 0.57 6.29 1.85
CA SER A 62 1.14 7.63 1.69
C SER A 62 0.08 8.72 1.77
N TYR A 63 -1.11 8.49 1.20
CA TYR A 63 -2.24 9.41 1.29
C TYR A 63 -2.70 9.63 2.74
N ASN A 64 -2.78 8.56 3.54
CA ASN A 64 -3.28 8.62 4.92
C ASN A 64 -2.21 8.91 5.97
N GLY A 65 -0.96 9.12 5.59
CA GLY A 65 0.09 9.48 6.57
C GLY A 65 0.62 8.30 7.38
N HIS A 66 0.49 7.07 6.90
CA HIS A 66 0.90 5.88 7.65
C HIS A 66 2.39 5.56 7.47
N GLU A 67 3.25 6.34 8.14
CA GLU A 67 4.72 6.27 8.03
C GLU A 67 5.28 4.83 8.13
N LYS A 68 4.88 4.07 9.16
CA LYS A 68 5.38 2.71 9.36
C LYS A 68 4.95 1.74 8.26
N VAL A 69 3.74 1.90 7.73
CA VAL A 69 3.27 1.09 6.61
C VAL A 69 4.05 1.42 5.35
N VAL A 70 4.29 2.71 5.08
CA VAL A 70 5.14 3.14 3.96
C VAL A 70 6.53 2.50 4.07
N GLN A 71 7.17 2.57 5.24
CA GLN A 71 8.47 1.95 5.46
C GLN A 71 8.44 0.44 5.17
N VAL A 72 7.47 -0.30 5.72
CA VAL A 72 7.33 -1.74 5.49
C VAL A 72 7.16 -2.06 4.00
N LEU A 73 6.36 -1.29 3.26
CA LEU A 73 6.14 -1.51 1.84
C LEU A 73 7.42 -1.27 1.03
N LEU A 74 8.16 -0.19 1.33
CA LEU A 74 9.45 0.11 0.69
C LEU A 74 10.48 -0.99 0.98
N ASP A 75 10.59 -1.44 2.24
CA ASP A 75 11.49 -2.52 2.64
C ASP A 75 11.15 -3.86 1.95
N LYS A 76 9.90 -4.03 1.54
CA LYS A 76 9.40 -5.21 0.81
C LYS A 76 9.42 -5.04 -0.70
N GLY A 77 10.04 -3.98 -1.22
CA GLY A 77 10.26 -3.78 -2.66
C GLY A 77 9.06 -3.19 -3.39
N ALA A 78 8.24 -2.37 -2.72
CA ALA A 78 7.26 -1.55 -3.40
C ALA A 78 7.95 -0.65 -4.45
N ASP A 79 7.40 -0.62 -5.66
CA ASP A 79 7.82 0.31 -6.70
C ASP A 79 7.41 1.73 -6.28
N VAL A 80 8.42 2.49 -5.85
CA VAL A 80 8.27 3.87 -5.36
C VAL A 80 7.65 4.80 -6.41
N ASN A 81 7.85 4.49 -7.69
CA ASN A 81 7.40 5.29 -8.83
C ASN A 81 6.14 4.71 -9.49
N ALA A 82 5.53 3.68 -8.89
CA ALA A 82 4.32 3.06 -9.41
C ALA A 82 3.22 4.11 -9.64
N GLN A 83 2.80 4.21 -10.90
CA GLN A 83 1.83 5.21 -11.31
C GLN A 83 0.39 4.71 -11.29
N GLY A 84 -0.51 5.67 -11.03
CA GLY A 84 -1.93 5.63 -11.30
C GLY A 84 -2.78 5.84 -10.06
N GLY A 85 -4.07 5.57 -10.21
CA GLY A 85 -5.12 6.00 -9.28
C GLY A 85 -5.88 7.16 -9.92
N CYS A 86 -7.12 7.38 -9.49
CA CYS A 86 -7.97 8.39 -10.12
C CYS A 86 -7.63 9.82 -9.66
N SER A 87 -6.98 9.97 -8.50
CA SER A 87 -6.77 11.28 -7.87
C SER A 87 -5.33 11.76 -7.84
N TYR A 88 -4.35 10.85 -7.78
CA TYR A 88 -2.93 11.19 -7.66
C TYR A 88 -2.11 10.31 -8.60
N ARG A 89 -1.04 10.87 -9.19
CA ARG A 89 -0.24 10.12 -10.17
C ARG A 89 0.64 9.05 -9.52
N ASN A 90 1.14 9.27 -8.32
CA ASN A 90 2.01 8.36 -7.57
C ASN A 90 1.88 8.57 -6.04
N ALA A 91 2.63 7.80 -5.25
CA ALA A 91 2.66 7.91 -3.79
C ALA A 91 3.21 9.26 -3.30
N LEU A 92 4.21 9.82 -3.99
CA LEU A 92 4.84 11.10 -3.64
C LEU A 92 3.83 12.26 -3.70
N GLN A 93 3.07 12.35 -4.80
CA GLN A 93 2.01 13.36 -4.95
C GLN A 93 0.90 13.20 -3.90
N ALA A 94 0.53 11.96 -3.58
CA ALA A 94 -0.48 11.70 -2.55
C ALA A 94 -0.03 12.17 -1.15
N ALA A 95 1.23 11.94 -0.79
CA ALA A 95 1.82 12.42 0.46
C ALA A 95 1.92 13.96 0.49
N PHE A 96 2.37 14.57 -0.61
CA PHE A 96 2.45 16.03 -0.73
C PHE A 96 1.09 16.70 -0.57
N TYR A 97 0.05 16.20 -1.25
CA TYR A 97 -1.29 16.80 -1.22
C TYR A 97 -1.87 16.85 0.20
N ASN A 98 -1.55 15.88 1.05
CA ASN A 98 -2.02 15.81 2.43
C ASN A 98 -1.03 16.37 3.47
N GLY A 99 0.13 16.89 3.04
CA GLY A 99 1.12 17.49 3.94
C GLY A 99 1.93 16.49 4.77
N HIS A 100 2.08 15.24 4.32
CA HIS A 100 2.82 14.20 5.06
C HIS A 100 4.33 14.30 4.82
N GLU A 101 4.96 15.34 5.38
CA GLU A 101 6.37 15.72 5.13
C GLU A 101 7.36 14.56 5.33
N LYS A 102 7.21 13.77 6.39
CA LYS A 102 8.09 12.62 6.64
C LYS A 102 7.97 11.54 5.57
N ILE A 103 6.75 11.29 5.07
CA ILE A 103 6.53 10.33 3.98
C ILE A 103 7.14 10.84 2.69
N VAL A 104 6.97 12.14 2.40
CA VAL A 104 7.65 12.78 1.26
C VAL A 104 9.16 12.55 1.35
N GLN A 105 9.76 12.77 2.51
CA GLN A 105 11.19 12.50 2.70
C GLN A 105 11.52 11.03 2.47
N MET A 106 10.80 10.07 3.07
CA MET A 106 11.06 8.63 2.87
C MET A 106 10.99 8.23 1.39
N LEU A 107 9.99 8.71 0.67
CA LEU A 107 9.80 8.44 -0.76
C LEU A 107 10.95 9.03 -1.60
N LEU A 108 11.34 10.28 -1.35
CA LEU A 108 12.47 10.91 -2.05
C LEU A 108 13.80 10.17 -1.77
N HIS A 109 14.05 9.76 -0.52
CA HIS A 109 15.23 8.94 -0.19
C HIS A 109 15.22 7.57 -0.89
N SER A 110 14.03 7.09 -1.25
CA SER A 110 13.84 5.82 -1.97
C SER A 110 13.84 5.99 -3.50
N GLY A 111 14.08 7.20 -4.02
CA GLY A 111 14.15 7.48 -5.45
C GLY A 111 12.81 7.80 -6.12
N ALA A 112 11.85 8.34 -5.38
CA ALA A 112 10.59 8.82 -5.95
C ALA A 112 10.79 10.06 -6.84
N GLU A 113 10.11 10.09 -7.99
CA GLU A 113 10.11 11.20 -8.97
C GLU A 113 8.70 11.69 -9.34
#